data_AF-A0AAN6IPE7-F1
#
_entry.id   AF-A0AAN6IPE7-F1
#
_cell.length_a   1.000
_cell.length_b   1.000
_cell.length_c   1.000
_cell.angle_alpha   90.00
_cell.angle_beta   90.00
_cell.angle_gamma   90.00
#
_symmetry.space_group_name_H-M   'P 1'
#
loop_
_entity.id
_entity.type
_entity.pdbx_description
1 polymer ?
#
loop_
_entity_poly.entity_id
_entity_poly.type
_entity_poly.pdbx_seq_one_letter_code
_entity_poly.pdbx_strand_id
1 'polypeptide(L)'
;SVEEYFDYEQGDHDGVNRAYGIFEDEHSDEVQLAQKIGGVQAKNGRCIVFPNIYQHQVSGFKLADPTKPGHRKILAFFFIDPTTRIPSTEIVPPQQREWWSETVMERGAMGNLPVLVKEQIAKHVDFPISLAEAKELRLKLMEERSTSNSASESLFSPDFYLCEH
;
A
#
# COMPACT_ATOMS: atom_id res chain seq x y z
N SER A 1 18.69 -36.31 -27.28
CA SER A 1 18.66 -34.94 -26.74
C SER A 1 17.65 -34.16 -27.53
N VAL A 2 16.68 -33.55 -26.85
CA VAL A 2 15.60 -32.79 -27.50
C VAL A 2 16.08 -31.35 -27.62
N GLU A 3 16.82 -31.07 -28.68
CA GLU A 3 17.11 -29.70 -29.14
C GLU A 3 16.68 -29.64 -30.61
N GLU A 4 15.36 -29.74 -30.83
CA GLU A 4 14.78 -29.21 -32.06
C GLU A 4 14.86 -27.69 -31.94
N TYR A 5 15.80 -27.10 -32.68
CA TYR A 5 15.85 -25.66 -32.89
C TYR A 5 14.58 -25.28 -33.66
N PHE A 6 13.63 -24.65 -32.97
CA PHE A 6 12.50 -24.02 -33.62
C PHE A 6 13.04 -22.90 -34.53
N ASP A 7 12.93 -23.11 -35.84
CA ASP A 7 13.23 -22.11 -36.85
C ASP A 7 12.07 -21.10 -36.83
N TYR A 8 12.34 -19.86 -36.44
CA TYR A 8 11.35 -18.78 -36.43
C TYR A 8 11.86 -17.62 -37.27
N GLU A 9 10.95 -17.00 -38.03
CA GLU A 9 11.30 -15.85 -38.87
C GLU A 9 11.56 -14.61 -38.00
N GLN A 10 12.53 -13.79 -38.41
CA GLN A 10 12.77 -12.51 -37.76
C GLN A 10 11.53 -11.63 -37.94
N GLY A 11 10.87 -11.29 -36.84
CA GLY A 11 9.59 -10.57 -36.85
C GLY A 11 8.35 -11.45 -36.64
N ASP A 12 8.51 -12.76 -36.37
CA ASP A 12 7.39 -13.63 -35.96
C ASP A 12 6.97 -13.33 -34.51
N HIS A 13 6.18 -12.27 -34.37
CA HIS A 13 5.62 -11.84 -33.10
C HIS A 13 4.24 -12.46 -32.83
N ASP A 14 3.61 -13.19 -33.77
CA ASP A 14 2.21 -13.66 -33.63
C ASP A 14 2.03 -14.58 -32.41
N GLY A 15 2.95 -15.51 -32.18
CA GLY A 15 2.91 -16.40 -31.02
C GLY A 15 3.01 -15.64 -29.69
N VAL A 16 3.95 -14.70 -29.58
CA VAL A 16 4.18 -13.88 -28.39
C VAL A 16 3.01 -12.92 -28.16
N ASN A 17 2.54 -12.28 -29.22
CA ASN A 17 1.45 -11.31 -29.19
C ASN A 17 0.14 -11.96 -28.74
N ARG A 18 -0.15 -13.17 -29.22
CA ARG A 18 -1.33 -13.94 -28.76
C ARG A 18 -1.19 -14.46 -27.34
N ALA A 19 0.01 -14.93 -26.95
CA ALA A 19 0.23 -15.47 -25.61
C ALA A 19 0.16 -14.39 -24.52
N TYR A 20 0.70 -13.20 -24.79
CA TYR A 20 0.84 -12.12 -23.81
C TYR A 20 -0.09 -10.92 -24.06
N GLY A 21 -0.87 -10.92 -25.14
CA GLY A 21 -1.77 -9.81 -25.50
C GLY A 21 -1.04 -8.55 -25.96
N ILE A 22 0.22 -8.69 -26.35
CA ILE A 22 1.10 -7.62 -26.82
C ILE A 22 0.81 -7.42 -28.31
N PHE A 23 -0.20 -6.65 -28.68
CA PHE A 23 -0.42 -6.36 -30.10
C PHE A 23 0.44 -5.16 -30.48
N GLU A 24 1.39 -5.36 -31.39
CA GLU A 24 2.09 -4.26 -32.04
C GLU A 24 1.06 -3.44 -32.83
N ASP A 25 1.01 -2.14 -32.60
CA ASP A 25 0.30 -1.24 -33.51
C ASP A 25 1.24 -1.01 -34.70
N GLU A 26 0.78 -1.32 -35.92
CA GLU A 26 1.57 -1.19 -37.16
C GLU A 26 2.14 0.24 -37.36
N HIS A 27 1.71 1.22 -36.58
CA HIS A 27 2.13 2.62 -36.65
C HIS A 27 2.93 3.12 -35.43
N SER A 28 3.31 2.24 -34.49
CA SER A 28 4.00 2.64 -33.24
C SER A 28 5.02 1.61 -32.77
N ASP A 29 6.28 2.05 -32.58
CA ASP A 29 7.34 1.26 -31.93
C ASP A 29 7.10 1.08 -30.41
N GLU A 30 6.06 1.70 -29.85
CA GLU A 30 5.69 1.61 -28.43
C GLU A 30 4.60 0.56 -28.20
N VAL A 31 4.97 -0.53 -27.53
CA VAL A 31 4.04 -1.55 -27.02
C VAL A 31 3.52 -1.15 -25.63
N GLN A 32 2.20 -1.20 -25.44
CA GLN A 32 1.59 -1.05 -24.12
C GLN A 32 1.85 -2.29 -23.24
N LEU A 33 2.82 -2.19 -22.33
CA LEU A 33 3.15 -3.25 -21.36
C LEU A 33 2.19 -3.34 -20.16
N ALA A 34 1.21 -2.43 -20.09
CA ALA A 34 0.19 -2.40 -19.04
C ALA A 34 -1.22 -2.42 -19.64
N GLN A 35 -2.00 -3.44 -19.28
CA GLN A 35 -3.38 -3.57 -19.72
C GLN A 35 -4.35 -2.94 -18.72
N LYS A 36 -5.20 -2.01 -19.18
CA LYS A 36 -6.28 -1.45 -18.37
C LYS A 36 -7.44 -2.45 -18.24
N ILE A 37 -7.55 -3.07 -17.08
CA ILE A 37 -8.62 -4.05 -16.79
C ILE A 37 -9.97 -3.35 -16.57
N GLY A 38 -10.00 -2.17 -15.96
CA GLY A 38 -11.23 -1.40 -15.72
C GLY A 38 -11.23 -0.63 -14.41
N GLY A 39 -12.40 -0.38 -13.86
CA GLY A 39 -12.57 0.34 -12.59
C GLY A 39 -13.89 0.03 -11.91
N VAL A 40 -13.93 0.25 -10.60
CA VAL A 40 -15.12 -0.01 -9.77
C VAL A 40 -15.47 1.22 -8.94
N GLN A 41 -16.75 1.57 -8.89
CA GLN A 41 -17.21 2.68 -8.07
C GLN A 41 -17.15 2.32 -6.57
N ALA A 42 -16.52 3.18 -5.78
CA ALA A 42 -16.49 3.08 -4.31
C ALA A 42 -17.85 3.52 -3.72
N LYS A 43 -18.80 2.58 -3.60
CA LYS A 43 -20.11 2.81 -2.97
C LYS A 43 -20.05 2.53 -1.47
N ASN A 44 -20.89 3.20 -0.69
CA ASN A 44 -21.04 2.89 0.73
C ASN A 44 -21.46 1.41 0.92
N GLY A 45 -20.89 0.75 1.92
CA GLY A 45 -21.14 -0.67 2.23
C GLY A 45 -20.55 -1.67 1.24
N ARG A 46 -19.80 -1.22 0.22
CA ARG A 46 -19.18 -2.12 -0.76
C ARG A 46 -17.82 -2.60 -0.26
N CYS A 47 -17.65 -3.92 -0.20
CA CYS A 47 -16.35 -4.57 -0.04
C CYS A 47 -15.79 -4.94 -1.42
N ILE A 48 -14.49 -4.70 -1.63
CA ILE A 48 -13.76 -5.08 -2.84
C ILE A 48 -12.53 -5.84 -2.37
N VAL A 49 -12.27 -6.98 -3.00
CA VAL A 49 -11.08 -7.81 -2.73
C VAL A 49 -10.38 -8.03 -4.05
N PHE A 50 -9.08 -7.72 -4.09
CA PHE A 50 -8.25 -7.92 -5.26
C PHE A 50 -6.80 -8.22 -4.85
N PRO A 51 -6.05 -8.97 -5.67
CA PRO A 51 -4.63 -9.20 -5.47
C PRO A 51 -3.82 -7.89 -5.47
N ASN A 52 -2.89 -7.72 -4.52
CA ASN A 52 -2.01 -6.54 -4.46
C ASN A 52 -0.97 -6.47 -5.60
N ILE A 53 -0.95 -7.46 -6.50
CA ILE A 53 -0.14 -7.45 -7.72
C ILE A 53 -0.70 -6.50 -8.80
N TYR A 54 -1.98 -6.12 -8.70
CA TYR A 54 -2.58 -5.20 -9.65
C TYR A 54 -2.23 -3.76 -9.28
N GLN A 55 -1.63 -3.05 -10.23
CA GLN A 55 -1.52 -1.61 -10.16
C GLN A 55 -2.93 -1.01 -10.13
N HIS A 56 -3.20 -0.19 -9.12
CA HIS A 56 -4.50 0.44 -8.94
C HIS A 56 -4.32 1.89 -8.52
N GLN A 57 -5.35 2.68 -8.81
CA GLN A 57 -5.45 4.06 -8.35
C GLN A 57 -6.86 4.30 -7.83
N VAL A 58 -6.99 5.29 -6.96
CA VAL A 58 -8.30 5.78 -6.53
C VAL A 58 -8.48 7.17 -7.10
N SER A 59 -9.42 7.28 -8.03
CA SER A 59 -9.73 8.56 -8.65
C SER A 59 -10.18 9.60 -7.60
N GLY A 60 -9.80 10.86 -7.86
CA GLY A 60 -10.27 12.01 -7.11
C GLY A 60 -11.79 12.07 -7.08
N PHE A 61 -12.36 12.61 -6.00
CA PHE A 61 -13.79 12.77 -5.84
C PHE A 61 -14.12 14.17 -5.32
N LYS A 62 -15.33 14.63 -5.61
CA LYS A 62 -15.89 15.86 -5.06
C LYS A 62 -17.33 15.61 -4.65
N LEU A 63 -17.82 16.41 -3.71
CA LEU A 63 -19.23 16.39 -3.37
C LEU A 63 -20.04 16.90 -4.56
N ALA A 64 -21.20 16.28 -4.79
CA ALA A 64 -22.15 16.77 -5.80
C ALA A 64 -22.64 18.19 -5.45
N ASP A 65 -22.77 18.46 -4.14
CA ASP A 65 -23.06 19.77 -3.58
C ASP A 65 -21.94 20.16 -2.60
N PRO A 66 -21.02 21.06 -3.00
CA PRO A 66 -19.91 21.50 -2.14
C PRO A 66 -20.34 22.22 -0.86
N THR A 67 -21.60 22.67 -0.75
CA THR A 67 -22.11 23.37 0.44
C THR A 67 -22.50 22.41 1.56
N LYS A 68 -22.64 21.12 1.25
CA LYS A 68 -23.01 20.08 2.22
C LYS A 68 -21.76 19.41 2.77
N PRO A 69 -21.78 18.95 4.03
CA PRO A 69 -20.70 18.12 4.56
C PRO A 69 -20.70 16.76 3.86
N GLY A 70 -19.51 16.22 3.59
CA GLY A 70 -19.37 14.87 3.07
C GLY A 70 -17.92 14.39 3.09
N HIS A 71 -17.73 13.09 3.22
CA HIS A 71 -16.42 12.46 3.27
C HIS A 71 -16.47 11.04 2.70
N ARG A 72 -15.31 10.52 2.28
CA ARG A 72 -15.11 9.13 1.89
C ARG A 72 -14.19 8.47 2.91
N LYS A 73 -14.67 7.42 3.58
CA LYS A 73 -13.86 6.57 4.48
C LYS A 73 -13.67 5.21 3.84
N ILE A 74 -12.44 4.72 3.88
CA ILE A 74 -12.06 3.41 3.36
C ILE A 74 -11.33 2.68 4.49
N LEU A 75 -11.69 1.41 4.70
CA LEU A 75 -10.96 0.49 5.55
C LEU A 75 -10.32 -0.56 4.65
N ALA A 76 -9.00 -0.64 4.65
CA ALA A 76 -8.24 -1.57 3.84
C ALA A 76 -7.57 -2.62 4.74
N PHE A 77 -7.58 -3.87 4.29
CA PHE A 77 -6.86 -4.97 4.91
C PHE A 77 -5.87 -5.52 3.88
N PHE A 78 -4.63 -5.73 4.32
CA PHE A 78 -3.60 -6.40 3.52
C PHE A 78 -3.44 -7.83 4.04
N PHE A 79 -3.79 -8.79 3.20
CA PHE A 79 -3.58 -10.21 3.50
C PHE A 79 -2.17 -10.61 3.09
N ILE A 80 -1.49 -11.30 3.97
CA ILE A 80 -0.18 -11.90 3.73
C ILE A 80 -0.29 -13.41 3.67
N ASP A 81 0.72 -14.06 3.12
CA ASP A 81 0.83 -15.52 3.15
C ASP A 81 0.90 -16.02 4.60
N PRO A 82 -0.06 -16.85 5.06
CA PRO A 82 -0.09 -17.33 6.44
C PRO A 82 1.08 -18.26 6.80
N THR A 83 1.79 -18.81 5.80
CA THR A 83 3.00 -19.62 6.02
C THR A 83 4.22 -18.76 6.36
N THR A 84 4.20 -17.48 6.00
CA THR A 84 5.25 -16.52 6.35
C THR A 84 4.95 -15.90 7.71
N ARG A 85 5.84 -16.12 8.69
CA ARG A 85 5.75 -15.47 10.00
C ARG A 85 6.33 -14.07 9.93
N ILE A 86 5.50 -13.07 10.21
CA ILE A 86 5.91 -11.68 10.39
C ILE A 86 5.61 -11.22 11.82
N PRO A 87 6.30 -10.19 12.33
CA PRO A 87 5.91 -9.53 13.57
C PRO A 87 4.45 -9.09 13.50
N SER A 88 3.67 -9.50 14.50
CA SER A 88 2.25 -9.16 14.62
C SER A 88 2.01 -8.44 15.95
N THR A 89 0.76 -8.04 16.19
CA THR A 89 0.32 -7.47 17.47
C THR A 89 0.43 -8.43 18.66
N GLU A 90 0.77 -9.71 18.42
CA GLU A 90 1.12 -10.65 19.50
C GLU A 90 2.41 -10.23 20.21
N ILE A 91 3.40 -9.71 19.46
CA ILE A 91 4.72 -9.33 20.00
C ILE A 91 5.01 -7.83 19.89
N VAL A 92 4.31 -7.11 19.01
CA VAL A 92 4.44 -5.67 18.86
C VAL A 92 3.43 -4.98 19.78
N PRO A 93 3.86 -4.23 20.82
CA PRO A 93 2.96 -3.55 21.73
C PRO A 93 2.22 -2.39 21.05
N PRO A 94 1.16 -1.85 21.68
CA PRO A 94 0.47 -0.65 21.18
C PRO A 94 1.45 0.50 20.92
N GLN A 95 1.43 1.04 19.69
CA GLN A 95 2.37 2.08 19.26
C GLN A 95 1.94 3.50 19.63
N GLN A 96 0.66 3.65 19.95
CA GLN A 96 0.09 4.92 20.37
C GLN A 96 0.25 5.11 21.88
N ARG A 97 0.76 6.28 22.27
CA ARG A 97 1.14 6.58 23.66
C ARG A 97 0.01 6.43 24.65
N GLU A 98 -1.20 6.86 24.28
CA GLU A 98 -2.37 6.75 25.14
C GLU A 98 -2.71 5.29 25.49
N TRP A 99 -2.55 4.35 24.55
CA TRP A 99 -2.86 2.93 24.78
C TRP A 99 -1.74 2.18 25.50
N TRP A 100 -0.50 2.62 25.31
CA TRP A 100 0.67 1.98 25.87
C TRP A 100 0.74 2.11 27.40
N SER A 101 0.31 3.25 27.96
CA SER A 101 0.28 3.42 29.42
C SER A 101 -0.59 2.36 30.09
N GLU A 102 -1.84 2.21 29.62
CA GLU A 102 -2.81 1.24 30.15
C GLU A 102 -2.40 -0.21 29.90
N THR A 103 -1.74 -0.49 28.77
CA THR A 103 -1.45 -1.87 28.35
C THR A 103 -0.09 -2.37 28.83
N VAL A 104 0.91 -1.49 28.93
CA VAL A 104 2.31 -1.84 29.23
C VAL A 104 2.72 -1.35 30.61
N MET A 105 2.44 -0.10 30.98
CA MET A 105 2.90 0.48 32.26
C MET A 105 2.06 0.06 33.47
N GLU A 106 0.83 -0.40 33.23
CA GLU A 106 -0.10 -0.81 34.28
C GLU A 106 -0.22 -2.34 34.44
N ARG A 107 0.50 -3.12 33.62
CA ARG A 107 0.43 -4.59 33.64
C ARG A 107 1.77 -5.24 33.94
N GLY A 108 1.71 -6.49 34.42
CA GLY A 108 2.89 -7.34 34.65
C GLY A 108 3.91 -6.73 35.62
N ALA A 109 5.20 -6.97 35.36
CA ALA A 109 6.29 -6.45 36.18
C ALA A 109 6.35 -4.91 36.19
N MET A 110 5.97 -4.27 35.08
CA MET A 110 5.93 -2.81 34.97
C MET A 110 4.87 -2.22 35.90
N GLY A 111 3.69 -2.84 35.99
CA GLY A 111 2.60 -2.43 36.88
C GLY A 111 3.03 -2.25 38.34
N ASN A 112 3.95 -3.10 38.82
CA ASN A 112 4.43 -3.12 40.21
C ASN A 112 5.51 -2.07 40.51
N LEU A 113 6.02 -1.36 39.51
CA LEU A 113 7.05 -0.34 39.71
C LEU A 113 6.48 0.91 40.39
N PRO A 114 7.25 1.58 41.26
CA PRO A 114 6.89 2.90 41.77
C PRO A 114 6.67 3.90 40.64
N VAL A 115 5.74 4.83 40.82
CA VAL A 115 5.36 5.84 39.81
C VAL A 115 6.57 6.60 39.28
N LEU A 116 7.49 7.01 40.17
CA LEU A 116 8.72 7.71 39.77
C LEU A 116 9.58 6.91 38.80
N VAL A 117 9.66 5.59 38.96
CA VAL A 117 10.44 4.72 38.06
C VAL A 117 9.74 4.63 36.71
N LYS A 118 8.41 4.49 36.69
CA LYS A 118 7.62 4.49 35.44
C LYS A 118 7.79 5.79 34.66
N GLU A 119 7.74 6.93 35.35
CA GLU A 119 7.96 8.25 34.75
C GLU A 119 9.37 8.41 34.18
N GLN A 120 10.38 7.91 34.88
CA GLN A 120 11.76 7.94 34.36
C GLN A 120 11.91 7.06 33.12
N ILE A 121 11.32 5.85 33.12
CA ILE A 121 11.33 4.98 31.94
C ILE A 121 10.64 5.70 30.78
N ALA A 122 9.44 6.24 30.98
CA ALA A 122 8.69 6.92 29.91
C ALA A 122 9.44 8.11 29.30
N LYS A 123 10.34 8.78 30.05
CA LYS A 123 11.17 9.89 29.55
C LYS A 123 12.37 9.43 28.70
N HIS A 124 12.78 8.17 28.81
CA HIS A 124 13.98 7.64 28.15
C HIS A 124 13.68 6.67 27.00
N VAL A 125 12.41 6.36 26.74
CA VAL A 125 12.01 5.50 25.62
C VAL A 125 11.47 6.36 24.48
N ASP A 126 12.03 6.20 23.28
CA ASP A 126 11.62 6.91 22.05
C ASP A 126 10.26 6.42 21.50
N PHE A 127 9.70 5.42 22.15
CA PHE A 127 8.43 4.76 21.87
C PHE A 127 7.64 4.69 23.18
N PRO A 128 6.31 4.86 23.18
CA PRO A 128 5.39 5.07 22.05
C PRO A 128 5.30 6.54 21.60
N ILE A 129 4.77 6.76 20.38
CA ILE A 129 4.55 8.10 19.81
C ILE A 129 3.13 8.61 20.08
N SER A 130 2.97 9.92 20.15
CA SER A 130 1.66 10.58 20.23
C SER A 130 0.90 10.49 18.92
N LEU A 131 -0.42 10.68 18.98
CA LEU A 131 -1.25 10.78 17.77
C LEU A 131 -0.81 11.93 16.84
N ALA A 132 -0.30 13.04 17.41
CA ALA A 132 0.18 14.17 16.63
C ALA A 132 1.44 13.80 15.83
N GLU A 133 2.43 13.20 16.50
CA GLU A 133 3.66 12.69 15.87
C GLU A 133 3.33 11.63 14.81
N ALA A 134 2.40 10.71 15.10
CA ALA A 134 1.97 9.69 14.14
C ALA A 134 1.34 10.28 12.87
N LYS A 135 0.56 11.36 13.01
CA LYS A 135 -0.02 12.08 11.86
C LYS A 135 1.05 12.81 11.04
N GLU A 136 2.04 13.40 11.68
CA GLU A 136 3.15 14.06 10.99
C GLU A 136 4.01 13.04 10.21
N LEU A 137 4.36 11.92 10.85
CA LEU A 137 5.08 10.82 10.19
C LEU A 137 4.29 10.25 9.02
N ARG A 138 2.97 10.09 9.15
CA ARG A 138 2.10 9.68 8.04
C ARG A 138 2.23 10.63 6.84
N LEU A 139 2.22 11.94 7.07
CA LEU A 139 2.33 12.93 5.98
C LEU A 139 3.69 12.86 5.28
N LYS A 140 4.78 12.73 6.06
CA LYS A 140 6.13 12.53 5.50
C LYS A 140 6.23 11.25 4.67
N LEU A 141 5.68 10.14 5.17
CA LEU A 141 5.64 8.86 4.44
C LEU A 141 4.85 8.97 3.14
N MET A 142 3.71 9.68 3.16
CA MET A 142 2.91 9.93 1.94
C MET A 142 3.69 10.77 0.93
N GLU A 143 4.44 11.79 1.38
CA GLU A 143 5.28 12.63 0.51
C GLU A 143 6.45 11.86 -0.11
N GLU A 144 7.15 11.04 0.68
CA GLU A 144 8.24 10.17 0.20
C GLU A 144 7.75 9.20 -0.88
N ARG A 145 6.55 8.64 -0.68
CA ARG A 145 5.94 7.66 -1.58
C ARG A 145 5.26 8.29 -2.79
N SER A 146 4.78 9.53 -2.69
CA SER A 146 4.19 10.25 -3.83
C SER A 146 5.24 10.73 -4.84
N THR A 147 6.49 10.90 -4.41
CA THR A 147 7.53 11.59 -5.19
C THR A 147 8.54 10.64 -5.84
N SER A 148 8.51 9.36 -5.49
CA SER A 148 9.44 8.35 -6.00
C SER A 148 8.86 7.57 -7.18
N ASN A 149 8.67 8.23 -8.32
CA ASN A 149 8.40 7.56 -9.60
C ASN A 149 9.18 8.15 -10.80
N SER A 150 10.18 9.00 -10.55
CA SER A 150 11.06 9.54 -11.59
C SER A 150 12.01 8.49 -12.22
N ALA A 151 12.04 7.27 -11.69
CA ALA A 151 12.81 6.16 -12.28
C ALA A 151 11.99 5.29 -13.25
N SER A 152 10.68 5.50 -13.41
CA SER A 152 9.81 4.68 -14.28
C SER A 152 9.31 5.42 -15.52
N GLU A 153 10.07 6.42 -15.98
CA GLU A 153 9.67 7.49 -16.90
C GLU A 153 9.10 7.08 -18.28
N SER A 154 8.89 5.80 -18.61
CA SER A 154 8.28 5.46 -19.89
C SER A 154 7.32 4.27 -19.97
N LEU A 155 6.96 3.56 -18.89
CA LEU A 155 6.17 2.32 -19.07
C LEU A 155 5.03 2.07 -18.07
N PHE A 156 4.92 2.86 -16.99
CA PHE A 156 3.83 2.75 -16.02
C PHE A 156 3.37 4.15 -15.61
N SER A 157 2.04 4.37 -15.53
CA SER A 157 1.45 5.68 -15.18
C SER A 157 2.15 6.27 -13.95
N PRO A 158 2.61 7.54 -14.01
CA PRO A 158 3.44 8.14 -12.96
C PRO A 158 2.73 8.25 -11.61
N ASP A 159 1.40 8.31 -11.61
CA ASP A 159 0.59 8.44 -10.39
C ASP A 159 0.04 7.08 -9.97
N PHE A 160 0.73 6.39 -9.04
CA PHE A 160 0.19 5.24 -8.33
C PHE A 160 0.16 5.53 -6.83
N TYR A 161 -0.94 5.19 -6.17
CA TYR A 161 -1.11 5.38 -4.74
C TYR A 161 -1.46 4.03 -4.12
N LEU A 162 -0.66 3.57 -3.17
CA LEU A 162 -0.91 2.37 -2.37
C LEU A 162 -2.05 2.61 -1.36
N CYS A 163 -3.25 2.91 -1.87
CA CYS A 163 -4.40 3.36 -1.08
C CYS A 163 -4.16 4.65 -0.26
N GLU A 164 -3.13 5.42 -0.61
CA GLU A 164 -2.79 6.68 0.07
C GLU A 164 -3.71 7.79 -0.44
N HIS A 165 -4.45 8.41 0.49
CA HIS A 165 -5.41 9.50 0.28
C HIS A 165 -5.26 10.54 1.39
#